data_AF-A0A139NB52-F1
#
_entry.id   AF-A0A139NB52-F1
#
_cell.length_a   1.000
_cell.length_b   1.000
_cell.length_c   1.000
_cell.angle_alpha   90.00
_cell.angle_beta   90.00
_cell.angle_gamma   90.00
#
_symmetry.space_group_name_H-M   'P 1'
#
loop_
_entity.id
_entity.type
_entity.pdbx_description
1 polymer ?
#
loop_
_entity_poly.entity_id
_entity_poly.type
_entity_poly.pdbx_seq_one_letter_code
_entity_poly.pdbx_strand_id
1 'polypeptide(L)'
;MVEASLCEVQPGIIEAATAMGASPFYIILHFILPEATPSLLQGAAINVATVLGYSAMAGVIGGGGLGAIALQYGYYRYQKDVLWSTVALLVIMVMIIQEVGNLIAKKKRKS
;
A
#
# COMPACT_ATOMS: atom_id res chain seq x y z
N MET A 1 6.04 -5.57 6.38
CA MET A 1 4.83 -5.95 5.59
C MET A 1 5.06 -7.17 4.70
N VAL A 2 6.26 -7.38 4.15
CA VAL A 2 6.59 -8.58 3.36
C VAL A 2 6.45 -9.88 4.16
N GLU A 3 6.96 -9.92 5.40
CA GLU A 3 6.84 -11.11 6.28
C GLU A 3 5.38 -11.45 6.61
N ALA A 4 4.53 -10.45 6.82
CA ALA A 4 3.10 -10.65 7.07
C ALA A 4 2.40 -11.27 5.85
N SER A 5 2.71 -10.77 4.64
CA SER A 5 2.20 -11.33 3.38
C SER A 5 2.62 -12.78 3.13
N LEU A 6 3.82 -13.16 3.58
CA LEU A 6 4.32 -14.54 3.50
C LEU A 6 3.69 -15.45 4.56
N CYS A 7 3.39 -14.92 5.76
CA CYS A 7 2.70 -15.64 6.83
C CYS A 7 1.20 -15.90 6.52
N GLU A 8 0.60 -15.16 5.60
CA GLU A 8 -0.78 -15.41 5.14
C GLU A 8 -0.89 -16.63 4.20
N VAL A 9 0.23 -17.16 3.69
CA VAL A 9 0.22 -18.38 2.88
C VAL A 9 -0.08 -19.57 3.78
N GLN A 10 -1.16 -20.29 3.48
CA GLN A 10 -1.62 -21.39 4.33
C GLN A 10 -0.56 -22.52 4.38
N PRO A 11 -0.22 -23.03 5.58
CA PRO A 11 0.80 -24.07 5.73
C PRO A 11 0.49 -25.35 4.94
N GLY A 12 -0.79 -25.64 4.67
CA GLY A 12 -1.21 -26.80 3.87
C GLY A 12 -0.69 -26.80 2.43
N ILE A 13 -0.35 -25.64 1.86
CA ILE A 13 0.19 -25.53 0.49
C ILE A 13 1.68 -25.84 0.47
N ILE A 14 2.38 -25.47 1.54
CA ILE A 14 3.78 -25.80 1.77
C ILE A 14 3.92 -27.32 2.00
N GLU A 15 3.00 -27.91 2.77
CA GLU A 15 2.94 -29.36 2.99
C GLU A 15 2.63 -30.14 1.72
N ALA A 16 1.67 -29.68 0.90
CA ALA A 16 1.35 -30.31 -0.39
C ALA A 16 2.52 -30.24 -1.38
N ALA A 17 3.21 -29.10 -1.47
CA ALA A 17 4.37 -28.94 -2.35
C ALA A 17 5.57 -29.79 -1.90
N THR A 18 5.75 -29.96 -0.58
CA THR A 18 6.77 -30.84 -0.02
C THR A 18 6.44 -32.32 -0.27
N ALA A 19 5.18 -32.71 -0.16
CA ALA A 19 4.71 -34.07 -0.47
C ALA A 19 4.88 -34.45 -1.96
N MET A 20 4.88 -33.46 -2.86
CA MET A 20 5.19 -33.63 -4.28
C MET A 20 6.71 -33.75 -4.58
N GLY A 21 7.58 -33.69 -3.56
CA GLY A 21 9.03 -33.83 -3.72
C GLY A 21 9.70 -32.59 -4.32
N ALA A 22 9.06 -31.42 -4.28
CA ALA A 22 9.62 -30.18 -4.80
C ALA A 22 10.79 -29.68 -3.93
N SER A 23 11.85 -29.17 -4.57
CA SER A 23 12.96 -28.51 -3.88
C SER A 23 12.46 -27.27 -3.12
N PRO A 24 13.00 -26.95 -1.92
CA PRO A 24 12.58 -25.78 -1.14
C PRO A 24 12.60 -24.46 -1.93
N PHE A 25 13.60 -24.31 -2.80
CA PHE A 25 13.72 -23.11 -3.64
C PHE A 25 12.64 -23.06 -4.74
N TYR A 26 12.23 -24.22 -5.24
CA TYR A 26 11.11 -24.34 -6.18
C TYR A 26 9.79 -23.99 -5.50
N ILE A 27 9.57 -24.45 -4.27
CA ILE A 27 8.37 -24.17 -3.47
C ILE A 27 8.21 -22.66 -3.24
N ILE A 28 9.30 -21.98 -2.87
CA ILE A 28 9.29 -20.53 -2.61
C ILE A 28 8.90 -19.76 -3.88
N LEU A 29 9.53 -20.08 -5.02
CA LEU A 29 9.32 -19.36 -6.28
C LEU A 29 7.98 -19.66 -6.96
N HIS A 30 7.52 -20.92 -6.92
CA HIS A 30 6.36 -21.36 -7.71
C HIS A 30 5.06 -21.51 -6.91
N PHE A 31 5.12 -21.53 -5.57
CA PHE A 31 3.93 -21.65 -4.73
C PHE A 31 3.78 -20.44 -3.79
N ILE A 32 4.78 -20.18 -2.94
CA ILE A 32 4.68 -19.13 -1.90
C ILE A 32 4.62 -17.73 -2.52
N LEU A 33 5.50 -17.42 -3.49
CA LEU A 33 5.53 -16.11 -4.15
C LEU A 33 4.24 -15.77 -4.92
N PRO A 34 3.71 -16.63 -5.82
CA PRO A 34 2.46 -16.35 -6.50
C PRO A 34 1.30 -16.17 -5.53
N GLU A 35 1.24 -16.96 -4.46
CA GLU A 35 0.16 -16.92 -3.48
C GLU A 35 0.23 -15.72 -2.52
N ALA A 36 1.43 -15.25 -2.18
CA ALA A 36 1.64 -14.02 -1.42
C ALA A 36 1.54 -12.75 -2.29
N THR A 37 1.49 -12.85 -3.62
CA THR A 37 1.41 -11.64 -4.47
C THR A 37 0.22 -10.70 -4.18
N PRO A 38 -1.00 -11.17 -3.88
CA PRO A 38 -2.12 -10.28 -3.60
C PRO A 38 -1.90 -9.48 -2.31
N SER A 39 -1.39 -10.14 -1.27
CA SER A 39 -1.11 -9.52 0.02
C SER A 39 0.11 -8.59 -0.04
N LEU A 40 1.13 -8.94 -0.83
CA LEU A 40 2.27 -8.07 -1.12
C LEU A 40 1.83 -6.78 -1.84
N LEU A 41 0.95 -6.89 -2.83
CA LEU A 41 0.40 -5.72 -3.53
C LEU A 41 -0.41 -4.81 -2.60
N GLN A 42 -1.22 -5.40 -1.72
CA GLN A 42 -1.98 -4.64 -0.74
C GLN A 42 -1.06 -3.94 0.27
N GLY A 43 -0.03 -4.63 0.77
CA GLY A 43 1.01 -4.04 1.61
C GLY A 43 1.78 -2.93 0.92
N ALA A 44 2.06 -3.07 -0.39
CA ALA A 44 2.69 -2.01 -1.18
C ALA A 44 1.78 -0.77 -1.32
N ALA A 45 0.48 -0.96 -1.56
CA ALA A 45 -0.46 0.16 -1.62
C ALA A 45 -0.55 0.93 -0.28
N ILE A 46 -0.55 0.20 0.84
CA ILE A 46 -0.50 0.80 2.19
C ILE A 46 0.82 1.56 2.38
N ASN A 47 1.96 0.99 1.99
CA ASN A 47 3.25 1.67 2.10
C ASN A 47 3.29 2.96 1.27
N VAL A 48 2.76 2.96 0.05
CA VAL A 48 2.66 4.16 -0.79
C VAL A 48 1.78 5.22 -0.12
N ALA A 49 0.63 4.84 0.43
CA ALA A 49 -0.23 5.76 1.17
C ALA A 49 0.49 6.35 2.41
N THR A 50 1.25 5.53 3.13
CA THR A 50 2.05 5.97 4.29
C THR A 50 3.14 6.97 3.89
N VAL A 51 3.87 6.71 2.78
CA VAL A 51 4.88 7.64 2.24
C VAL A 51 4.26 8.96 1.81
N LEU A 52 3.07 8.92 1.19
CA LEU A 52 2.32 10.13 0.86
C LEU A 52 1.90 10.91 2.12
N GLY A 53 1.47 10.21 3.16
CA GLY A 53 1.19 10.81 4.48
C GLY A 53 2.43 11.48 5.09
N TYR A 54 3.60 10.83 5.02
CA TYR A 54 4.85 11.42 5.45
C TYR A 54 5.28 12.61 4.59
N SER A 55 5.02 12.61 3.28
CA SER A 55 5.25 13.77 2.43
C SER A 55 4.34 14.96 2.79
N ALA A 56 3.09 14.70 3.16
CA ALA A 56 2.19 15.73 3.68
C ALA A 56 2.70 16.31 5.01
N MET A 57 3.19 15.47 5.92
CA MET A 57 3.83 15.93 7.17
C MET A 57 5.15 16.68 6.91
N ALA A 58 5.95 16.26 5.92
CA ALA A 58 7.19 16.92 5.53
C ALA A 58 6.95 18.36 5.04
N GLY A 59 5.78 18.62 4.45
CA GLY A 59 5.34 19.97 4.10
C GLY A 59 5.20 20.93 5.30
N VAL A 60 4.99 20.40 6.51
CA VAL A 60 4.92 21.17 7.77
C VAL A 60 6.27 21.71 8.21
N ILE A 61 7.33 20.97 7.90
CA ILE A 61 8.71 21.25 8.32
C ILE A 61 9.49 22.01 7.24
N GLY A 62 8.81 22.49 6.19
CA GLY A 62 9.42 23.23 5.09
C GLY A 62 10.04 22.37 3.99
N GLY A 63 9.83 21.04 3.99
CA GLY A 63 10.37 20.11 2.99
C GLY A 63 9.66 20.13 1.63
N GLY A 64 8.63 20.96 1.45
CA GLY A 64 7.77 20.98 0.26
C GLY A 64 6.78 19.82 0.19
N GLY A 65 5.89 19.81 -0.82
CA GLY A 65 4.87 18.78 -1.03
C GLY A 65 3.42 19.25 -0.80
N LEU A 66 2.46 18.32 -0.90
CA LEU A 66 1.02 18.64 -0.80
C LEU A 66 0.64 19.28 0.55
N GLY A 67 1.35 18.92 1.63
CA GLY A 67 1.14 19.54 2.95
C GLY A 67 1.66 20.98 3.06
N ALA A 68 2.63 21.37 2.24
CA ALA A 68 3.12 22.76 2.21
C ALA A 68 2.06 23.69 1.61
N ILE A 69 1.32 23.22 0.58
CA ILE A 69 0.20 23.97 -0.01
C ILE A 69 -0.93 24.13 1.02
N ALA A 70 -1.26 23.05 1.75
CA ALA A 70 -2.28 23.08 2.81
C ALA A 70 -1.94 24.08 3.93
N LEU A 71 -0.68 24.14 4.35
CA LEU A 71 -0.24 25.06 5.39
C LEU A 71 -0.12 26.50 4.93
N GLN A 72 0.53 26.72 3.78
CA GLN A 72 0.82 28.06 3.29
C GLN A 72 -0.45 28.80 2.84
N TYR A 73 -1.41 28.09 2.24
CA TYR A 73 -2.66 28.70 1.76
C TYR A 73 -3.85 28.48 2.70
N GLY A 74 -3.92 27.37 3.44
CA GLY A 74 -5.03 27.08 4.36
C GLY A 74 -4.82 27.63 5.77
N TYR A 75 -3.67 27.35 6.39
CA TYR A 75 -3.42 27.72 7.79
C TYR A 75 -2.94 29.18 7.92
N TYR A 76 -1.91 29.59 7.16
CA TYR A 76 -1.35 30.94 7.28
C TYR A 76 -2.28 32.07 6.85
N ARG A 77 -3.21 31.81 5.92
CA ARG A 77 -4.21 32.78 5.46
C ARG A 77 -5.55 32.69 6.18
N TYR A 78 -5.71 31.79 7.17
CA TYR A 78 -6.98 31.54 7.89
C TYR A 78 -8.19 31.21 6.98
N GLN A 79 -7.95 30.82 5.71
CA GLN A 79 -9.00 30.43 4.78
C GLN A 79 -9.37 28.96 5.02
N LYS A 80 -10.28 28.74 5.98
CA LYS A 80 -10.75 27.38 6.34
C LYS A 80 -11.24 26.59 5.14
N ASP A 81 -11.85 27.23 4.15
CA ASP A 81 -12.36 26.59 2.93
C ASP A 81 -11.23 25.91 2.12
N VAL A 82 -10.06 26.55 2.04
CA VAL A 82 -8.89 26.02 1.32
C VAL A 82 -8.25 24.85 2.09
N LEU A 83 -8.22 24.94 3.42
CA LEU A 83 -7.75 23.86 4.28
C LEU A 83 -8.58 22.58 4.07
N TRP A 84 -9.91 22.70 4.18
CA TRP A 84 -10.83 21.57 4.00
C TRP A 84 -10.76 21.00 2.58
N SER A 85 -10.65 21.85 1.57
CA SER A 85 -10.49 21.41 0.16
C SER A 85 -9.21 20.60 -0.05
N THR A 86 -8.10 21.01 0.57
CA THR A 86 -6.82 20.30 0.43
C THR A 86 -6.82 18.94 1.15
N VAL A 87 -7.44 18.86 2.32
CA VAL A 87 -7.62 17.59 3.04
C VAL A 87 -8.50 16.63 2.22
N ALA A 88 -9.62 17.12 1.68
CA ALA A 88 -10.50 16.32 0.84
C ALA A 88 -9.77 15.77 -0.39
N LEU A 89 -8.94 16.59 -1.06
CA LEU A 89 -8.14 16.16 -2.20
C LEU A 89 -7.14 15.06 -1.84
N LEU A 90 -6.45 15.19 -0.69
CA LEU A 90 -5.53 14.16 -0.19
C LEU A 90 -6.26 12.83 0.11
N VAL A 91 -7.42 12.89 0.76
CA VAL A 91 -8.23 11.70 1.05
C VAL A 91 -8.66 11.01 -0.24
N ILE A 92 -9.17 11.77 -1.21
CA ILE A 92 -9.57 11.22 -2.52
C ILE A 92 -8.39 10.56 -3.22
N MET A 93 -7.22 11.19 -3.21
CA MET A 93 -6.00 10.63 -3.82
C MET A 93 -5.59 9.31 -3.16
N VAL A 94 -5.61 9.24 -1.82
CA VAL A 94 -5.32 7.99 -1.08
C VAL A 94 -6.35 6.91 -1.40
N MET A 95 -7.64 7.26 -1.44
CA MET A 95 -8.70 6.33 -1.79
C MET A 95 -8.51 5.76 -3.20
N ILE A 96 -8.19 6.59 -4.19
CA ILE A 96 -7.91 6.12 -5.57
C ILE A 96 -6.74 5.12 -5.57
N ILE A 97 -5.66 5.42 -4.87
CA ILE A 97 -4.49 4.52 -4.80
C ILE A 97 -4.84 3.19 -4.13
N GLN A 98 -5.62 3.22 -3.04
CA GLN A 98 -6.07 2.02 -2.35
C GLN A 98 -7.05 1.20 -3.20
N GLU A 99 -7.98 1.84 -3.89
CA GLU A 99 -8.95 1.21 -4.79
C GLU A 99 -8.22 0.50 -5.93
N VAL A 100 -7.27 1.19 -6.58
CA VAL A 100 -6.43 0.62 -7.64
C VAL A 100 -5.60 -0.55 -7.10
N GLY A 101 -4.97 -0.40 -5.94
CA GLY A 101 -4.20 -1.47 -5.29
C GLY A 101 -5.06 -2.71 -5.01
N ASN A 102 -6.27 -2.51 -4.49
CA ASN A 102 -7.23 -3.58 -4.21
C ASN A 102 -7.77 -4.24 -5.48
N LEU A 103 -8.03 -3.47 -6.54
CA LEU A 103 -8.48 -4.01 -7.82
C LEU A 103 -7.40 -4.90 -8.47
N ILE A 104 -6.14 -4.47 -8.45
CA ILE A 104 -5.03 -5.26 -8.99
C ILE A 104 -4.82 -6.52 -8.14
N ALA A 105 -4.86 -6.41 -6.81
CA ALA A 105 -4.76 -7.56 -5.91
C ALA A 105 -5.90 -8.58 -6.13
N LYS A 106 -7.15 -8.10 -6.29
CA LYS A 106 -8.30 -8.97 -6.62
C LYS A 106 -8.17 -9.66 -7.96
N LYS A 107 -7.61 -8.99 -8.98
CA LYS A 107 -7.40 -9.58 -10.30
C LYS A 107 -6.35 -10.70 -10.25
N LYS A 108 -5.29 -10.53 -9.45
CA LYS A 108 -4.24 -11.54 -9.22
C LYS A 108 -4.72 -12.75 -8.41
N ARG A 109 -5.66 -12.56 -7.48
CA ARG A 109 -6.25 -13.66 -6.67
C ARG A 109 -7.15 -14.61 -7.49
N LYS A 110 -7.59 -14.21 -8.69
CA LYS A 110 -8.55 -14.97 -9.52
C LYS A 110 -7.93 -15.64 -10.75
N SER A 111 -6.62 -15.52 -10.94
CA SER A 111 -5.83 -16.16 -12.01
C SER A 111 -4.87 -17.15 -11.40
#